data_AF-A0A7Y4SPT2-F1
#
_entry.id   AF-A0A7Y4SPT2-F1
#
_cell.length_a   1.000
_cell.length_b   1.000
_cell.length_c   1.000
_cell.angle_alpha   90.00
_cell.angle_beta   90.00
_cell.angle_gamma   90.00
#
_symmetry.space_group_name_H-M   'P 1'
#
loop_
_entity.id
_entity.type
_entity.pdbx_description
1 polymer ?
#
loop_
_entity_poly.entity_id
_entity_poly.type
_entity_poly.pdbx_seq_one_letter_code
_entity_poly.pdbx_strand_id
1 'polypeptide(L)'
;MNGMIAMKLKGAHAKLRRAHEHRNALDASVSSFFTDHAYRVSVEHPADKLYVLRVTEAHEIPSEDWALLIGDCVHNIRCCLDYIARELAGADPADRETQFPISDNEAGWKGRGISRVRRMSPEAQGR
;
A
#
# COMPACT_ATOMS: atom_id res chain seq x y z
N MET A 1 -10.08 23.96 19.51
CA MET A 1 -8.74 23.60 18.97
C MET A 1 -8.75 22.39 18.03
N ASN A 2 -9.64 21.40 18.18
CA ASN A 2 -9.69 20.20 17.31
C ASN A 2 -10.07 20.45 15.83
N GLY A 3 -10.83 21.49 15.52
CA GLY A 3 -11.26 21.78 14.14
C GLY A 3 -10.12 22.21 13.20
N MET A 4 -9.09 22.86 13.73
CA MET A 4 -7.97 23.39 12.94
C MET A 4 -6.94 22.31 12.57
N ILE A 5 -6.76 21.30 13.44
CA ILE A 5 -5.92 20.12 13.14
C ILE A 5 -6.61 19.20 12.14
N ALA A 6 -7.94 19.00 12.27
CA ALA A 6 -8.72 18.21 11.33
C ALA A 6 -8.69 18.78 9.90
N MET A 7 -8.68 20.11 9.75
CA MET A 7 -8.60 20.78 8.45
C MET A 7 -7.23 20.63 7.77
N LYS A 8 -6.14 20.59 8.55
CA LYS A 8 -4.76 20.42 8.05
C LYS A 8 -4.51 19.06 7.38
N LEU A 9 -5.14 18.00 7.86
CA LEU A 9 -4.90 16.64 7.37
C LEU A 9 -5.87 16.18 6.28
N LYS A 10 -6.66 17.07 5.67
CA LYS A 10 -7.66 16.69 4.65
C LYS A 10 -7.02 15.94 3.46
N GLY A 11 -5.85 16.39 2.99
CA GLY A 11 -5.11 15.73 1.91
C GLY A 11 -4.65 14.32 2.27
N ALA A 12 -4.13 14.14 3.49
CA ALA A 12 -3.72 12.84 4.02
C ALA A 12 -4.91 11.86 4.07
N HIS A 13 -6.04 12.28 4.64
CA HIS A 13 -7.26 11.44 4.70
C HIS A 13 -7.79 11.09 3.31
N ALA A 14 -7.77 12.03 2.36
CA ALA A 14 -8.21 11.77 1.00
C ALA A 14 -7.33 10.69 0.33
N LYS A 15 -6.01 10.74 0.54
CA LYS A 15 -5.07 9.73 0.05
C LYS A 15 -5.27 8.38 0.74
N LEU A 16 -5.47 8.36 2.06
CA LEU A 16 -5.77 7.13 2.78
C LEU A 16 -7.07 6.47 2.28
N ARG A 17 -8.12 7.25 2.05
CA ARG A 17 -9.38 6.75 1.46
C ARG A 17 -9.15 6.14 0.08
N ARG A 18 -8.37 6.79 -0.80
CA ARG A 18 -8.01 6.23 -2.12
C ARG A 18 -7.27 4.90 -1.98
N ALA A 19 -6.32 4.79 -1.06
CA ALA A 19 -5.64 3.52 -0.81
C ALA A 19 -6.61 2.41 -0.40
N HIS A 20 -7.59 2.72 0.46
CA HIS A 20 -8.65 1.77 0.82
C HIS A 20 -9.53 1.37 -0.37
N GLU A 21 -9.87 2.29 -1.28
CA GLU A 21 -10.61 1.96 -2.50
C GLU A 21 -9.84 0.93 -3.35
N HIS A 22 -8.54 1.14 -3.59
CA HIS A 22 -7.71 0.20 -4.35
C HIS A 22 -7.53 -1.15 -3.66
N ARG A 23 -7.33 -1.15 -2.34
CA ARG A 23 -7.27 -2.38 -1.55
C ARG A 23 -8.58 -3.18 -1.66
N ASN A 24 -9.72 -2.53 -1.47
CA ASN A 24 -11.02 -3.20 -1.53
C ASN A 24 -11.31 -3.75 -2.94
N ALA A 25 -10.88 -3.04 -3.99
CA ALA A 25 -10.98 -3.53 -5.36
C ALA A 25 -10.10 -4.76 -5.61
N LEU A 26 -8.88 -4.78 -5.05
CA LEU A 26 -8.01 -5.96 -5.10
C LEU A 26 -8.64 -7.14 -4.35
N ASP A 27 -9.08 -6.92 -3.11
CA ASP A 27 -9.72 -7.94 -2.27
C ASP A 27 -10.94 -8.55 -2.99
N ALA A 28 -11.75 -7.72 -3.65
CA ALA A 28 -12.90 -8.17 -4.43
C ALA A 28 -12.48 -8.97 -5.68
N SER A 29 -11.47 -8.51 -6.42
CA SER A 29 -10.96 -9.21 -7.62
C SER A 29 -10.34 -10.56 -7.27
N VAL A 30 -9.53 -10.62 -6.22
CA VAL A 30 -8.94 -11.86 -5.68
C VAL A 30 -10.05 -12.82 -5.24
N SER A 31 -11.04 -12.32 -4.49
CA SER A 31 -12.16 -13.15 -4.03
C SER A 31 -12.98 -13.69 -5.20
N SER A 32 -13.27 -12.85 -6.21
CA SER A 32 -14.00 -13.27 -7.42
C SER A 32 -13.25 -14.35 -8.18
N PHE A 33 -11.94 -14.16 -8.40
CA PHE A 33 -11.09 -15.11 -9.11
C PHE A 33 -11.14 -16.49 -8.45
N PHE A 34 -11.01 -16.56 -7.12
CA PHE A 34 -11.05 -17.85 -6.41
C PHE A 34 -12.46 -18.42 -6.22
N THR A 35 -13.51 -17.59 -6.23
CA THR A 35 -14.91 -18.05 -6.12
C THR A 35 -15.41 -18.66 -7.44
N ASP A 36 -15.00 -18.12 -8.59
CA ASP A 36 -15.39 -18.61 -9.91
C ASP A 36 -14.65 -19.89 -10.33
N HIS A 37 -14.08 -20.64 -9.37
CA HIS A 37 -13.34 -21.88 -9.60
C HIS A 37 -12.17 -21.68 -10.57
N ALA A 38 -11.28 -20.72 -10.29
CA ALA A 38 -10.03 -20.48 -11.03
C ALA A 38 -9.15 -21.71 -11.29
N TYR A 39 -9.47 -22.85 -10.66
CA TYR A 39 -8.90 -24.17 -10.92
C TYR A 39 -10.00 -25.22 -10.92
N ARG A 40 -10.12 -25.96 -12.03
CA ARG A 40 -10.84 -27.24 -12.03
C ARG A 40 -9.90 -28.33 -11.51
N VAL A 41 -10.28 -28.97 -10.41
CA VAL A 41 -9.57 -30.13 -9.87
C VAL A 41 -10.32 -31.39 -10.30
N SER A 42 -9.66 -32.24 -11.07
CA SER A 42 -10.16 -33.60 -11.37
C SER A 42 -9.43 -34.60 -10.50
N VAL A 43 -10.17 -35.57 -9.96
CA VAL A 43 -9.61 -36.67 -9.18
C VAL A 43 -9.64 -37.91 -10.07
N GLU A 44 -8.47 -38.39 -10.44
CA GLU A 44 -8.30 -39.66 -11.15
C GLU A 44 -8.00 -40.77 -10.13
N HIS A 45 -8.59 -41.94 -10.34
CA HIS A 45 -8.32 -43.15 -9.55
C HIS A 45 -7.72 -44.24 -10.45
N PRO A 46 -6.43 -44.12 -10.81
CA PRO A 46 -5.81 -45.01 -11.79
C PRO A 46 -5.59 -46.46 -11.30
N ALA A 47 -5.69 -46.72 -9.99
CA ALA A 47 -5.68 -48.06 -9.38
C ALA A 47 -6.15 -47.99 -7.91
N ASP A 48 -6.60 -49.12 -7.33
CA ASP A 48 -7.26 -49.30 -6.01
C ASP A 48 -6.59 -48.67 -4.77
N LYS A 49 -5.44 -48.00 -4.91
CA LYS A 49 -4.69 -47.37 -3.81
C LYS A 49 -4.07 -46.01 -4.14
N LEU A 50 -4.36 -45.41 -5.30
CA LEU A 50 -3.77 -44.13 -5.69
C LEU A 50 -4.87 -43.12 -6.04
N TYR A 51 -4.84 -41.96 -5.37
CA TYR A 51 -5.62 -40.79 -5.76
C TYR A 51 -4.67 -39.80 -6.44
N VAL A 52 -4.97 -39.45 -7.68
CA VAL A 52 -4.25 -38.39 -8.41
C VAL A 52 -5.17 -37.19 -8.52
N LEU A 53 -4.78 -36.07 -7.91
CA LEU A 53 -5.44 -34.79 -8.14
C LEU A 53 -4.74 -34.07 -9.29
N ARG A 54 -5.47 -33.79 -10.37
CA ARG A 54 -5.00 -32.91 -11.45
C ARG A 54 -5.73 -31.59 -11.41
N VAL A 55 -4.97 -30.51 -11.45
CA VAL A 55 -5.50 -29.17 -11.73
C VAL A 55 -5.48 -28.99 -13.25
N THR A 56 -6.65 -28.96 -13.89
CA THR A 56 -6.77 -29.03 -15.35
C THR A 56 -7.13 -27.71 -16.02
N GLU A 57 -7.74 -26.77 -15.29
CA GLU A 57 -8.18 -25.48 -15.84
C GLU A 57 -7.75 -24.35 -14.90
N ALA A 58 -6.48 -23.96 -14.95
CA ALA A 58 -6.00 -22.78 -14.23
C ALA A 58 -6.32 -21.55 -15.06
N HIS A 59 -7.26 -20.73 -14.61
CA HIS A 59 -7.50 -19.43 -15.22
C HIS A 59 -6.26 -18.54 -15.06
N GLU A 60 -5.96 -17.73 -16.08
CA GLU A 60 -4.87 -16.77 -16.00
C GLU A 60 -5.16 -15.78 -14.86
N ILE A 61 -4.22 -15.66 -13.93
CA ILE A 61 -4.30 -14.68 -12.86
C ILE A 61 -4.23 -13.29 -13.51
N PRO A 62 -5.14 -12.35 -13.18
CA PRO A 62 -5.12 -10.99 -13.71
C PRO A 62 -3.99 -10.17 -13.06
N SER A 63 -2.75 -10.61 -13.30
CA SER A 63 -1.55 -10.18 -12.59
C SER A 63 -1.19 -8.72 -12.86
N GLU A 64 -1.44 -8.24 -14.08
CA GLU A 64 -1.24 -6.83 -14.44
C GLU A 64 -2.19 -5.92 -13.67
N ASP A 65 -3.49 -6.22 -13.66
CA ASP A 65 -4.50 -5.44 -12.93
C ASP A 65 -4.22 -5.45 -11.43
N TRP A 66 -3.85 -6.61 -10.87
CA TRP A 66 -3.50 -6.70 -9.45
C TRP A 66 -2.25 -5.89 -9.12
N ALA A 67 -1.22 -5.93 -9.97
CA ALA A 67 -0.02 -5.14 -9.79
C ALA A 67 -0.32 -3.62 -9.79
N LEU A 68 -1.21 -3.17 -10.68
CA LEU A 68 -1.65 -1.77 -10.73
C LEU A 68 -2.40 -1.37 -9.46
N LEU A 69 -3.36 -2.19 -9.01
CA LEU A 69 -4.11 -1.94 -7.77
C LEU A 69 -3.19 -1.86 -6.54
N ILE A 70 -2.21 -2.77 -6.46
CA ILE A 70 -1.21 -2.77 -5.38
C ILE A 70 -0.36 -1.51 -5.44
N GLY A 71 0.15 -1.16 -6.62
CA GLY A 71 0.98 0.03 -6.85
C GLY A 71 0.26 1.31 -6.42
N ASP A 72 -0.98 1.48 -6.86
CA ASP A 72 -1.80 2.64 -6.51
C ASP A 72 -2.15 2.69 -5.02
N CYS A 73 -2.43 1.54 -4.39
CA CYS A 73 -2.66 1.46 -2.95
C CYS A 73 -1.45 1.94 -2.16
N VAL A 74 -0.26 1.37 -2.44
CA VAL A 74 1.00 1.73 -1.76
C VAL A 74 1.38 3.19 -2.02
N HIS A 75 1.24 3.65 -3.26
CA HIS A 75 1.54 5.03 -3.62
C HIS A 75 0.66 6.03 -2.84
N ASN A 76 -0.64 5.76 -2.72
CA ASN A 76 -1.53 6.62 -1.95
C ASN A 76 -1.24 6.58 -0.44
N ILE A 77 -0.85 5.43 0.12
CA ILE A 77 -0.39 5.36 1.53
C ILE A 77 0.86 6.22 1.73
N ARG A 78 1.84 6.12 0.82
CA ARG A 78 3.05 6.96 0.88
C ARG A 78 2.70 8.44 0.82
N CYS A 79 1.82 8.83 -0.10
CA CYS A 79 1.36 10.22 -0.20
C CYS A 79 0.72 10.69 1.11
N CYS A 80 -0.11 9.86 1.75
CA CYS A 80 -0.72 10.18 3.04
C CYS A 80 0.32 10.54 4.10
N LEU A 81 1.38 9.73 4.21
CA LEU A 81 2.51 9.99 5.11
C LEU A 81 3.25 11.28 4.73
N ASP A 82 3.46 11.53 3.45
CA ASP A 82 4.11 12.76 2.96
C ASP A 82 3.29 14.02 3.28
N TYR A 83 1.95 13.94 3.21
CA TYR A 83 1.08 15.04 3.66
C TYR A 83 1.26 15.30 5.16
N ILE A 84 1.30 14.26 5.99
CA ILE A 84 1.53 14.41 7.44
C ILE A 84 2.89 15.06 7.70
N ALA A 85 3.95 14.58 7.03
CA ALA A 85 5.29 15.15 7.11
C ALA A 85 5.30 16.64 6.76
N ARG A 86 4.67 17.02 5.65
CA ARG A 86 4.56 18.42 5.22
C ARG A 86 3.85 19.29 6.27
N GLU A 87 2.73 18.82 6.82
CA GLU A 87 1.99 19.58 7.84
C GLU A 87 2.81 19.75 9.13
N LEU A 88 3.57 18.73 9.54
CA LEU A 88 4.47 18.79 10.70
C LEU A 88 5.67 19.72 10.48
N ALA A 89 6.08 19.94 9.23
CA ALA A 89 7.11 20.92 8.87
C ALA A 89 6.58 22.36 8.68
N GLY A 90 5.29 22.59 8.96
CA GLY A 90 4.67 23.93 8.87
C GLY A 90 4.01 24.26 7.53
N ALA A 91 3.88 23.27 6.62
CA ALA A 91 3.16 23.40 5.35
C ALA A 91 3.65 24.50 4.38
N ASP A 92 4.95 24.82 4.42
CA ASP A 92 5.57 25.76 3.47
C ASP A 92 5.41 25.27 2.02
N PRO A 93 4.70 25.99 1.13
CA PRO A 93 4.50 25.59 -0.25
C PRO A 93 5.80 25.62 -1.09
N ALA A 94 6.84 26.33 -0.66
CA ALA A 94 8.15 26.32 -1.30
C ALA A 94 9.00 25.11 -0.90
N ASP A 95 8.58 24.34 0.11
CA ASP A 95 9.27 23.14 0.55
C ASP A 95 9.03 21.96 -0.39
N ARG A 96 10.11 21.52 -1.03
CA ARG A 96 10.11 20.35 -1.93
C ARG A 96 10.86 19.15 -1.36
N GLU A 97 11.52 19.33 -0.21
CA GLU A 97 12.42 18.34 0.37
C GLU A 97 11.74 17.53 1.48
N THR A 98 10.83 18.17 2.22
CA THR A 98 10.09 17.51 3.28
C THR A 98 9.18 16.42 2.72
N GLN A 99 9.39 15.20 3.21
CA GLN A 99 8.58 14.03 2.90
C GLN A 99 8.75 13.01 4.03
N PHE A 100 7.86 12.03 4.10
CA PHE A 100 8.01 10.97 5.08
C PHE A 100 9.24 10.11 4.73
N PRO A 101 10.14 9.87 5.69
CA PRO A 101 11.34 9.11 5.43
C PRO A 101 11.00 7.61 5.37
N ILE A 102 11.31 6.98 4.24
CA ILE A 102 11.29 5.52 4.09
C ILE A 102 12.74 5.11 3.79
N SER A 103 13.28 4.20 4.58
CA SER A 103 14.66 3.74 4.47
C SER A 103 14.73 2.26 4.83
N ASP A 104 15.35 1.47 3.97
CA ASP A 104 15.45 0.02 4.15
C ASP A 104 16.50 -0.37 5.21
N ASN A 105 17.38 0.57 5.57
CA ASN A 105 18.44 0.35 6.55
C ASN A 105 18.87 1.66 7.22
N GLU A 106 19.67 1.51 8.28
CA GLU A 106 20.16 2.61 9.11
C GLU A 106 21.05 3.60 8.33
N ALA A 107 21.85 3.13 7.37
CA ALA A 107 22.68 4.01 6.55
C ALA A 107 21.83 4.94 5.67
N GLY A 108 20.76 4.40 5.05
CA GLY A 108 19.78 5.17 4.29
C GLY A 108 19.06 6.20 5.15
N TRP A 109 18.73 5.82 6.39
CA TRP A 109 18.17 6.73 7.39
C TRP A 109 19.12 7.88 7.71
N LYS A 110 20.36 7.58 8.11
CA LYS A 110 21.37 8.58 8.48
C LYS A 110 21.74 9.52 7.33
N GLY A 111 21.63 9.05 6.09
CA GLY A 111 21.86 9.85 4.88
C GLY A 111 20.63 10.68 4.48
N ARG A 112 19.70 10.07 3.74
CA ARG A 112 18.56 10.77 3.13
C ARG A 112 17.35 10.89 4.05
N GLY A 113 17.18 9.96 5.00
CA GLY A 113 16.03 9.97 5.91
C GLY A 113 16.00 11.23 6.78
N ILE A 114 17.12 11.53 7.44
CA ILE A 114 17.25 12.69 8.33
C ILE A 114 17.02 14.01 7.59
N SER A 115 17.52 14.17 6.36
CA SER A 115 17.37 15.43 5.62
C SER A 115 15.91 15.75 5.31
N ARG A 116 15.08 14.73 5.10
CA ARG A 116 13.64 14.84 4.77
C ARG A 116 12.76 15.27 5.93
N VAL A 117 13.24 15.15 7.17
CA VAL A 117 12.50 15.53 8.39
C VAL A 117 13.07 16.74 9.12
N ARG A 118 14.18 17.31 8.64
CA ARG A 118 14.93 18.36 9.36
C ARG A 118 14.12 19.60 9.74
N ARG A 119 13.04 19.87 8.99
CA ARG A 119 12.17 21.04 9.15
C ARG A 119 11.02 20.81 10.14
N MET A 120 10.81 19.57 10.58
CA MET A 120 9.83 19.22 11.61
C MET A 120 10.37 19.54 13.01
N SER A 121 9.52 19.55 14.04
CA SER A 121 9.97 19.69 15.44
C SER A 121 10.86 18.51 15.89
N PRO A 122 11.73 18.68 16.91
CA PRO A 122 12.55 17.57 17.44
C PRO A 122 11.71 16.34 17.83
N GLU A 123 10.58 16.57 18.52
CA GLU A 123 9.64 15.52 18.90
C GLU A 123 9.11 14.75 17.69
N ALA A 124 8.74 15.45 16.61
CA ALA A 124 8.29 14.83 15.35
C ALA A 124 9.43 14.11 14.59
N GLN A 125 10.69 14.47 14.84
CA GLN A 125 11.87 13.77 14.33
C GLN A 125 12.23 12.53 15.16
N GLY A 126 11.58 12.31 16.32
CA GLY A 126 11.93 11.27 17.28
C GLY A 126 13.20 11.59 18.07
N ARG A 127 13.46 12.87 18.35
CA ARG A 127 14.63 13.40 19.09
C ARG A 127 14.23 14.19 20.31
#